data_AF-A0A962NWJ7-F1
#
_entry.id   AF-A0A962NWJ7-F1
#
_cell.length_a   1.000
_cell.length_b   1.000
_cell.length_c   1.000
_cell.angle_alpha   90.00
_cell.angle_beta   90.00
_cell.angle_gamma   90.00
#
_symmetry.space_group_name_H-M   'P 1'
#
loop_
_entity.id
_entity.type
_entity.pdbx_description
1 polymer ?
#
loop_
_entity_poly.entity_id
_entity_poly.type
_entity_poly.pdbx_seq_one_letter_code
_entity_poly.pdbx_strand_id
1 'polypeptide(L)'
;MPIDLFIGKSNVQTYIYVFKVGEAHQKDDTVKFIDFSNDGYTRTNRKKASNNLKDTDNAKARYQEIVDLVKHGKKKLSLFTQKEYHEGEIDPKNGADWNQTAPIDTKPTLEDFKKTVSDYLAWEVSNLLKGNNSLGK
;
A
#
# COMPACT_ATOMS: atom_id res chain seq x y z
N MET A 1 -2.06 4.79 5.55
CA MET A 1 -3.31 4.64 6.32
C MET A 1 -4.42 4.14 5.39
N PRO A 2 -5.44 3.44 5.90
CA PRO A 2 -6.56 2.98 5.08
C PRO A 2 -7.30 4.16 4.45
N ILE A 3 -7.71 4.02 3.18
CA ILE A 3 -8.45 5.07 2.45
C ILE A 3 -9.86 5.31 3.02
N ASP A 4 -10.43 4.29 3.64
CA ASP A 4 -11.76 4.29 4.21
C ASP A 4 -11.78 4.67 5.70
N LEU A 5 -10.68 5.22 6.22
CA LEU A 5 -10.54 5.57 7.65
C LEU A 5 -11.69 6.44 8.15
N PHE A 6 -12.19 7.35 7.30
CA PHE A 6 -13.31 8.26 7.59
C PHE A 6 -14.56 7.95 6.77
N ILE A 7 -14.80 6.67 6.43
CA ILE A 7 -15.95 6.25 5.62
C ILE A 7 -17.27 6.85 6.14
N GLY A 8 -18.05 7.46 5.24
CA GLY A 8 -19.31 8.12 5.57
C GLY A 8 -19.18 9.55 6.13
N LYS A 9 -17.96 10.07 6.28
CA LYS A 9 -17.68 11.47 6.66
C LYS A 9 -16.87 12.20 5.59
N SER A 10 -15.77 11.60 5.14
CA SER A 10 -14.91 12.17 4.10
C SER A 10 -14.15 11.07 3.36
N ASN A 11 -13.67 11.39 2.16
CA ASN A 11 -12.78 10.55 1.38
C ASN A 11 -11.47 11.31 1.15
N VAL A 12 -10.51 11.11 2.06
CA VAL A 12 -9.25 11.85 2.09
C VAL A 12 -8.10 10.90 2.39
N GLN A 13 -6.97 11.12 1.73
CA GLN A 13 -5.74 10.41 2.05
C GLN A 13 -5.18 10.92 3.37
N THR A 14 -4.78 10.00 4.25
CA THR A 14 -4.32 10.33 5.60
C THR A 14 -2.89 9.83 5.82
N TYR A 15 -2.09 10.70 6.43
CA TYR A 15 -0.71 10.42 6.84
C TYR A 15 -0.55 10.78 8.32
N ILE A 16 0.33 10.05 9.01
CA ILE A 16 0.68 10.31 10.41
C ILE A 16 2.17 10.57 10.47
N TYR A 17 2.56 11.73 11.00
CA TYR A 17 3.95 12.11 11.18
C TYR A 17 4.31 12.05 12.66
N VAL A 18 5.38 11.34 12.98
CA VAL A 18 5.89 11.20 14.36
C VAL A 18 7.29 11.79 14.40
N PHE A 19 7.45 12.84 15.21
CA PHE A 19 8.72 13.52 15.40
C PHE A 19 8.88 13.90 16.87
N LYS A 20 10.12 14.12 17.28
CA LYS A 20 10.42 14.62 18.61
C LYS A 20 10.33 16.14 18.62
N VAL A 21 9.75 16.67 19.68
CA VAL A 21 9.61 18.12 19.85
C VAL A 21 10.94 18.71 20.32
N GLY A 22 11.36 19.82 19.71
CA GLY A 22 12.60 20.53 20.08
C GLY A 22 13.89 19.92 19.51
N GLU A 23 13.80 18.83 18.76
CA GLU A 23 14.94 18.22 18.05
C GLU A 23 14.79 18.48 16.54
N ALA A 24 15.74 19.21 15.95
CA ALA A 24 15.77 19.45 14.51
C ALA A 24 16.28 18.22 13.77
N HIS A 25 15.54 17.78 12.76
CA HIS A 25 15.92 16.65 11.91
C HIS A 25 17.16 16.98 11.07
N GLN A 26 18.14 16.07 11.08
CA GLN A 26 19.33 16.15 10.23
C GLN A 26 19.10 15.35 8.94
N LYS A 27 19.78 15.72 7.86
CA LYS A 27 19.62 15.07 6.56
C LYS A 27 19.92 13.57 6.60
N ASP A 28 20.94 13.18 7.36
CA ASP A 28 21.39 11.79 7.45
C ASP A 28 20.64 11.00 8.56
N ASP A 29 19.65 11.63 9.22
CA ASP A 29 18.82 10.95 10.21
C ASP A 29 17.88 9.96 9.50
N THR A 30 17.88 8.72 9.97
CA THR A 30 17.01 7.70 9.42
C THR A 30 15.53 8.00 9.68
N VAL A 31 14.75 8.03 8.60
CA VAL A 31 13.29 8.09 8.61
C VAL A 31 12.72 6.71 8.33
N LYS A 32 11.68 6.35 9.08
CA LYS A 32 10.96 5.08 8.92
C LYS A 32 9.65 5.33 8.19
N PHE A 33 9.51 4.73 7.02
CA PHE A 33 8.31 4.81 6.21
C PHE A 33 7.52 3.52 6.37
N ILE A 34 6.27 3.65 6.82
CA ILE A 34 5.38 2.52 7.11
C ILE A 34 4.07 2.71 6.36
N ASP A 35 3.84 1.87 5.34
CA ASP A 35 2.54 1.78 4.69
C ASP A 35 1.57 0.98 5.56
N PHE A 36 0.72 1.73 6.26
CA PHE A 36 -0.39 1.17 7.03
C PHE A 36 -1.73 1.30 6.30
N SER A 37 -1.74 1.10 4.98
CA SER A 37 -2.96 1.07 4.16
C SER A 37 -3.88 -0.10 4.54
N ASN A 38 -3.31 -1.24 4.90
CA ASN A 38 -4.03 -2.38 5.49
C ASN A 38 -3.80 -2.43 7.01
N ASP A 39 -4.78 -1.97 7.78
CA ASP A 39 -4.74 -1.97 9.24
C ASP A 39 -5.47 -3.17 9.89
N GLY A 40 -5.99 -4.08 9.06
CA GLY A 40 -6.73 -5.26 9.49
C GLY A 40 -8.17 -5.02 9.91
N TYR A 41 -8.65 -3.76 9.91
CA TYR A 41 -10.03 -3.44 10.21
C TYR A 41 -10.86 -3.31 8.93
N THR A 42 -12.01 -3.99 8.90
CA THR A 42 -13.07 -3.70 7.93
C THR A 42 -14.01 -2.63 8.50
N ARG A 43 -14.21 -1.55 7.75
CA ARG A 43 -15.14 -0.47 8.10
C ARG A 43 -16.39 -0.53 7.24
N THR A 44 -17.56 -0.26 7.82
CA THR A 44 -18.82 -0.17 7.07
C THR A 44 -19.59 1.10 7.44
N ASN A 45 -20.25 1.74 6.47
CA ASN A 45 -21.08 2.91 6.72
C ASN A 45 -22.58 2.56 6.84
N ARG A 46 -22.95 1.75 7.84
CA ARG A 46 -24.35 1.38 8.08
C ARG A 46 -24.96 2.24 9.18
N LYS A 47 -25.95 3.07 8.81
CA LYS A 47 -26.65 4.03 9.70
C LYS A 47 -27.30 3.41 10.94
N LYS A 48 -27.62 2.11 10.95
CA LYS A 48 -28.28 1.40 12.06
C LYS A 48 -27.44 0.27 12.67
N ALA A 49 -26.15 0.19 12.35
CA ALA A 49 -25.28 -0.85 12.93
C ALA A 49 -24.73 -0.38 14.29
N SER A 50 -24.78 -1.26 15.29
CA SER A 50 -24.18 -1.03 16.61
C SER A 50 -22.65 -1.00 16.58
N ASN A 51 -22.05 -1.70 15.61
CA ASN A 51 -20.61 -1.67 15.37
C ASN A 51 -20.33 -1.62 13.86
N ASN A 52 -19.59 -0.59 13.45
CA ASN A 52 -19.17 -0.32 12.07
C ASN A 52 -17.68 -0.59 11.82
N LEU A 53 -16.94 -1.05 12.85
CA LEU A 53 -15.52 -1.38 12.79
C LEU A 53 -15.33 -2.84 13.23
N LYS A 54 -14.85 -3.70 12.35
CA LYS A 54 -14.65 -5.12 12.63
C LYS A 54 -13.20 -5.51 12.41
N ASP A 55 -12.61 -6.17 13.41
CA ASP A 55 -11.32 -6.81 13.26
C ASP A 55 -11.49 -8.03 12.35
N THR A 56 -10.90 -7.98 11.16
CA THR A 56 -11.06 -8.99 10.11
C THR A 56 -9.74 -9.63 9.69
N ASP A 57 -8.62 -8.99 10.00
CA ASP A 57 -7.29 -9.47 9.65
C ASP A 57 -6.25 -9.06 10.71
N ASN A 58 -6.47 -9.57 11.93
CA ASN A 58 -5.57 -9.44 13.07
C ASN A 58 -5.15 -7.99 13.38
N ALA A 59 -6.12 -7.08 13.37
CA ALA A 59 -5.90 -5.64 13.48
C ALA A 59 -5.07 -5.31 14.72
N LYS A 60 -5.43 -5.86 15.89
CA LYS A 60 -4.71 -5.59 17.14
C LYS A 60 -3.21 -5.90 17.05
N ALA A 61 -2.83 -7.02 16.44
CA ALA A 61 -1.42 -7.37 16.28
C ALA A 61 -0.72 -6.44 15.29
N ARG A 62 -1.37 -6.05 14.19
CA ARG A 62 -0.82 -5.07 13.22
C ARG A 62 -0.56 -3.73 13.88
N TYR A 63 -1.49 -3.22 14.70
CA TYR A 63 -1.29 -1.98 15.46
C TYR A 63 -0.13 -2.10 16.46
N GLN A 64 0.00 -3.23 17.15
CA GLN A 64 1.12 -3.48 18.05
C GLN A 64 2.46 -3.51 17.30
N GLU A 65 2.51 -4.18 16.15
CA GLU A 65 3.71 -4.25 15.33
C GLU A 65 4.14 -2.87 14.82
N ILE A 66 3.21 -1.98 14.46
CA ILE A 66 3.57 -0.59 14.12
C ILE A 66 4.24 0.14 15.26
N VAL A 67 3.71 0.02 16.48
CA VAL A 67 4.33 0.63 17.67
C VAL A 67 5.76 0.09 17.85
N ASP A 68 5.94 -1.20 17.65
CA ASP A 68 7.24 -1.85 17.73
C ASP A 68 8.18 -1.40 16.60
N LEU A 69 7.72 -1.28 15.35
CA LEU A 69 8.50 -0.79 14.22
C LEU A 69 8.95 0.67 14.43
N VAL A 70 8.05 1.54 14.91
CA VAL A 70 8.40 2.92 15.25
C VAL A 70 9.52 2.97 16.29
N LYS A 71 9.44 2.15 17.35
CA LYS A 71 10.44 2.13 18.43
C LYS A 71 11.74 1.41 18.08
N HIS A 72 11.66 0.33 17.32
CA HIS A 72 12.73 -0.66 17.22
C HIS A 72 13.21 -0.92 15.79
N GLY A 73 12.44 -0.46 14.81
CA GLY A 73 12.76 -0.58 13.39
C GLY A 73 12.59 -1.99 12.84
N LYS A 74 13.28 -2.27 11.74
CA LYS A 74 13.13 -3.48 10.91
C LYS A 74 13.14 -4.82 11.66
N LYS A 75 13.84 -4.90 12.80
CA LYS A 75 13.98 -6.12 13.61
C LYS A 75 12.67 -6.64 14.21
N LYS A 76 11.59 -5.85 14.15
CA LYS A 76 10.26 -6.20 14.65
C LYS A 76 9.26 -6.54 13.53
N LEU A 77 9.72 -6.64 12.28
CA LEU A 77 8.86 -7.11 11.18
C LEU A 77 8.40 -8.55 11.42
N SER A 78 7.10 -8.75 11.31
CA SER A 78 6.42 -10.04 11.48
C SER A 78 5.25 -10.17 10.51
N LEU A 79 4.27 -9.26 10.55
CA LEU A 79 3.12 -9.21 9.65
C LEU A 79 3.37 -8.26 8.47
N PHE A 80 4.13 -7.19 8.68
CA PHE A 80 4.55 -6.30 7.60
C PHE A 80 5.79 -6.86 6.91
N THR A 81 5.92 -6.56 5.63
CA THR A 81 7.09 -6.93 4.82
C THR A 81 7.90 -5.69 4.45
N GLN A 82 8.99 -5.90 3.69
CA GLN A 82 9.80 -4.80 3.17
C GLN A 82 9.05 -3.95 2.13
N LYS A 83 7.89 -4.41 1.63
CA LYS A 83 7.01 -3.61 0.77
C LYS A 83 6.29 -2.53 1.57
N GLU A 84 5.85 -2.86 2.78
CA GLU A 84 5.14 -1.93 3.65
C GLU A 84 6.09 -1.15 4.59
N TYR A 85 7.30 -1.65 4.83
CA TYR A 85 8.27 -1.01 5.72
C TYR A 85 9.62 -0.81 5.04
N HIS A 86 10.09 0.44 5.00
CA HIS A 86 11.46 0.76 4.62
C HIS A 86 12.05 1.92 5.42
N GLU A 87 13.37 1.98 5.47
CA GLU A 87 14.14 3.04 6.12
C GLU A 87 14.84 3.85 5.02
N GLY A 88 14.81 5.17 5.15
CA GLY A 88 15.39 6.11 4.20
C GLY A 88 15.74 7.44 4.87
N GLU A 89 15.89 8.48 4.07
CA GLU A 89 16.26 9.84 4.50
C GLU A 89 15.31 10.85 3.83
N ILE A 90 15.15 12.03 4.43
CA ILE A 90 14.42 13.15 3.83
C ILE A 90 15.32 14.38 3.74
N ASP A 91 15.09 15.25 2.76
CA ASP A 91 15.74 16.54 2.63
C ASP A 91 15.03 17.58 3.52
N PRO A 92 15.69 18.06 4.60
CA PRO A 92 15.09 19.04 5.50
C PRO A 92 14.75 20.39 4.82
N LYS A 93 15.25 20.65 3.60
CA LYS A 93 15.04 21.91 2.87
C LYS A 93 13.98 21.81 1.77
N ASN A 94 13.61 20.62 1.31
CA ASN A 94 12.70 20.43 0.17
C ASN A 94 11.24 20.30 0.63
N GLY A 95 10.98 19.39 1.58
CA GLY A 95 9.64 19.13 2.10
C GLY A 95 8.71 18.31 1.17
N ALA A 96 9.15 18.00 -0.06
CA ALA A 96 8.36 17.24 -1.03
C ALA A 96 8.45 15.71 -0.88
N ASP A 97 9.37 15.22 -0.05
CA ASP A 97 9.78 13.83 0.07
C ASP A 97 9.36 13.18 1.39
N TRP A 98 8.36 13.74 2.07
CA TRP A 98 7.84 13.23 3.34
C TRP A 98 6.99 11.95 3.19
N ASN A 99 6.55 11.66 1.97
CA ASN A 99 5.64 10.54 1.65
C ASN A 99 6.28 9.56 0.67
N GLN A 100 7.43 8.99 1.05
CA GLN A 100 8.14 8.00 0.23
C GLN A 100 7.45 6.63 0.27
N THR A 101 7.62 5.87 -0.82
CA THR A 101 7.14 4.49 -0.93
C THR A 101 8.33 3.56 -1.03
N ALA A 102 8.17 2.31 -0.56
CA ALA A 102 9.26 1.36 -0.61
C ALA A 102 9.73 1.18 -2.06
N PRO A 103 11.05 1.12 -2.31
CA PRO A 103 11.56 0.88 -3.65
C PRO A 103 10.98 -0.43 -4.21
N ILE A 104 10.30 -0.33 -5.35
CA ILE A 104 9.74 -1.50 -6.04
C ILE A 104 10.76 -1.96 -7.08
N ASP A 105 11.08 -3.25 -7.08
CA ASP A 105 11.80 -3.84 -8.20
C ASP A 105 10.87 -3.84 -9.42
N THR A 106 11.16 -2.96 -10.38
CA THR A 106 10.38 -2.79 -11.61
C THR A 106 10.79 -3.79 -12.68
N LYS A 107 11.75 -4.67 -12.40
CA LYS A 107 12.17 -5.70 -13.36
C LYS A 107 11.03 -6.70 -13.58
N PRO A 108 10.52 -6.84 -14.82
CA PRO A 108 9.44 -7.79 -15.10
C PRO A 108 9.87 -9.21 -14.75
N THR A 109 8.95 -9.97 -14.15
CA THR A 109 9.20 -11.38 -13.88
C THR A 109 8.98 -12.22 -15.14
N LEU A 110 9.50 -13.45 -15.14
CA LEU A 110 9.21 -14.41 -16.21
C LEU A 110 7.69 -14.72 -16.31
N GLU A 111 6.99 -14.66 -15.19
CA GLU A 111 5.55 -14.88 -15.13
C GLU A 111 4.78 -13.73 -15.80
N ASP A 112 5.16 -12.48 -15.52
CA ASP A 112 4.59 -11.32 -16.20
C ASP A 112 4.79 -11.39 -17.70
N PHE A 113 5.98 -11.82 -18.14
CA PHE A 113 6.27 -12.05 -19.56
C PHE A 113 5.35 -13.12 -20.16
N LYS A 114 5.25 -14.29 -19.51
CA LYS A 114 4.37 -15.39 -19.97
C LYS A 114 2.93 -14.95 -20.08
N LYS A 115 2.43 -14.20 -19.09
CA LYS A 115 1.08 -13.64 -19.09
C LYS A 115 0.88 -12.70 -20.26
N THR A 116 1.81 -11.76 -20.47
CA THR A 116 1.73 -10.78 -21.55
C THR A 116 1.68 -11.44 -22.93
N VAL A 117 2.52 -12.46 -23.16
CA VAL A 117 2.51 -13.23 -24.42
C VAL A 117 1.20 -14.03 -24.57
N SER A 118 0.71 -14.62 -23.48
CA SER A 118 -0.54 -15.39 -23.50
C SER A 118 -1.75 -14.51 -23.82
N ASP A 119 -1.84 -13.34 -23.18
CA ASP A 119 -2.91 -12.35 -23.41
C ASP A 119 -2.89 -11.85 -24.87
N TYR A 120 -1.70 -11.61 -25.43
CA TYR A 120 -1.55 -11.21 -26.83
C TYR A 120 -1.99 -12.31 -27.79
N LEU A 121 -1.55 -13.55 -27.59
CA LEU A 121 -1.95 -14.68 -28.44
C LEU A 121 -3.45 -14.95 -28.35
N ALA A 122 -4.04 -14.86 -27.14
CA ALA A 122 -5.49 -14.99 -26.96
C ALA A 122 -6.26 -13.89 -27.71
N TRP A 123 -5.76 -12.66 -27.69
CA TRP A 123 -6.32 -11.55 -28.47
C TRP A 123 -6.19 -11.78 -29.98
N GLU A 124 -5.04 -12.25 -30.46
CA GLU A 124 -4.81 -12.54 -31.89
C GLU A 124 -5.72 -13.65 -32.39
N VAL A 125 -5.85 -14.75 -31.64
CA VAL A 125 -6.80 -15.83 -31.92
C VAL A 125 -8.24 -15.31 -31.92
N SER A 126 -8.60 -14.45 -30.96
CA SER A 126 -9.94 -13.83 -30.93
C SER A 126 -10.21 -12.99 -32.20
N ASN A 127 -9.21 -12.25 -32.68
CA ASN A 127 -9.34 -11.45 -33.90
C ASN A 127 -9.43 -12.31 -35.16
N LEU A 128 -8.67 -13.40 -35.25
CA LEU A 128 -8.78 -14.37 -36.36
C LEU A 128 -10.17 -15.01 -36.40
N LEU A 129 -10.70 -15.42 -35.25
CA LEU A 129 -12.05 -15.98 -35.15
C LEU A 129 -13.14 -14.95 -35.51
N LYS A 130 -12.96 -13.69 -35.13
CA LYS A 130 -13.87 -12.59 -35.52
C LYS A 130 -13.76 -12.25 -37.01
N GLY A 131 -12.55 -12.31 -37.59
CA GLY A 131 -12.28 -12.06 -39.00
C GLY A 131 -12.87 -13.11 -39.94
N ASN A 132 -13.10 -14.34 -39.46
CA ASN A 132 -13.75 -15.41 -40.23
C ASN A 132 -15.28 -15.36 -40.22
N ASN A 133 -15.91 -14.36 -39.59
CA ASN A 133 -17.37 -14.21 -39.57
C ASN A 133 -17.91 -13.11 -40.51
N SER A 134 -17.12 -12.70 -41.52
CA SER A 134 -17.55 -11.76 -42.59
C SER A 134 -17.83 -12.44 -43.94
N LEU A 135 -18.17 -13.73 -43.93
CA LEU A 135 -18.74 -14.43 -45.08
C LEU A 135 -20.06 -15.12 -44.68
N GLY A 136 -21.02 -14.30 -44.27
CA GLY A 136 -22.42 -14.68 -44.11
C GLY A 136 -23.29 -13.58 -44.70
N LYS A 137 -24.14 -13.97 -45.65
CA LYS A 137 -25.11 -13.14 -46.40
C LYS A 137 -25.91 -12.15 -45.56
#